data_AF-A0A2S9FV40-F1
#
_entry.id   AF-A0A2S9FV40-F1
#
_cell.length_a   1.000
_cell.length_b   1.000
_cell.length_c   1.000
_cell.angle_alpha   90.00
_cell.angle_beta   90.00
_cell.angle_gamma   90.00
#
_symmetry.space_group_name_H-M   'P 1'
#
loop_
_entity.id
_entity.type
_entity.pdbx_description
1 polymer ?
#
loop_
_entity_poly.entity_id
_entity_poly.type
_entity_poly.pdbx_seq_one_letter_code
_entity_poly.pdbx_strand_id
1 'polypeptide(L)'
;QFFSWQAIFYAFAAGALLMFALTCTVGSSRDETATPIDWLGAALVGTAIAVFVLGVVEAPTRGWTDVVVLGCMGAGVVLAVLFALL
;
A
#
# COMPACT_ATOMS: atom_id res chain seq x y z
N GLN A 1 2.03 37.00 -6.01
CA GLN A 1 1.82 35.75 -5.27
C GLN A 1 0.65 35.03 -5.93
N PHE A 2 0.84 33.79 -6.37
CA PHE A 2 -0.12 33.14 -7.28
C PHE A 2 -1.32 32.50 -6.55
N PHE A 3 -1.15 32.03 -5.31
CA PHE A 3 -2.23 31.42 -4.52
C PHE A 3 -2.05 31.67 -3.01
N SER A 4 -3.18 31.80 -2.31
CA SER A 4 -3.23 31.92 -0.85
C SER A 4 -3.12 30.53 -0.19
N TRP A 5 -2.74 30.46 1.09
CA TRP A 5 -2.52 29.18 1.80
C TRP A 5 -3.76 28.25 1.81
N GLN A 6 -4.96 28.85 1.77
CA GLN A 6 -6.24 28.13 1.72
C GLN A 6 -6.43 27.34 0.42
N ALA A 7 -5.64 27.63 -0.64
CA ALA A 7 -5.68 26.89 -1.90
C ALA A 7 -5.42 25.40 -1.73
N ILE A 8 -4.67 24.99 -0.69
CA ILE A 8 -4.42 23.58 -0.37
C ILE A 8 -5.74 22.85 -0.05
N PHE A 9 -6.61 23.46 0.76
CA PHE A 9 -7.91 22.85 1.07
C PHE A 9 -8.82 22.79 -0.15
N TYR A 10 -8.82 23.85 -0.97
CA TYR A 10 -9.61 23.86 -2.19
C TYR A 10 -9.14 22.78 -3.17
N ALA A 11 -7.83 22.55 -3.28
CA ALA A 11 -7.28 21.49 -4.11
C ALA A 11 -7.70 20.09 -3.61
N PHE A 12 -7.61 19.83 -2.30
CA PHE A 12 -8.07 18.57 -1.73
C PHE A 12 -9.58 18.37 -1.88
N ALA A 13 -10.38 19.40 -1.63
CA ALA A 13 -11.83 19.35 -1.80
C ALA A 13 -12.21 19.08 -3.26
N ALA A 14 -11.55 19.75 -4.21
CA ALA A 14 -11.76 19.52 -5.64
C ALA A 14 -11.35 18.09 -6.05
N GLY A 15 -10.23 17.59 -5.55
CA GLY A 15 -9.78 16.21 -5.79
C GLY A 15 -10.76 15.18 -5.23
N ALA A 16 -11.26 15.38 -4.01
CA ALA A 16 -12.27 14.52 -3.40
C ALA A 16 -13.59 14.53 -4.19
N LEU A 17 -14.04 15.71 -4.62
CA LEU A 17 -15.26 15.84 -5.43
C LEU A 17 -15.10 15.17 -6.80
N LEU A 18 -13.93 15.31 -7.43
CA LEU A 18 -13.62 14.63 -8.68
C LEU A 18 -13.63 13.11 -8.51
N MET A 19 -12.98 12.57 -7.48
CA MET A 19 -13.01 11.14 -7.18
C MET A 19 -14.44 10.63 -6.90
N PHE A 20 -15.25 11.42 -6.19
CA PHE A 20 -16.65 11.09 -5.94
C PHE A 20 -17.44 11.02 -7.26
N ALA A 21 -17.31 12.03 -8.13
CA ALA A 21 -17.96 12.05 -9.44
C ALA A 21 -17.52 10.87 -10.32
N LEU A 22 -16.24 10.53 -10.31
CA LEU A 22 -15.70 9.36 -11.03
C LEU A 22 -16.22 8.04 -10.45
N THR A 23 -16.38 7.93 -9.13
CA THR A 23 -17.01 6.75 -8.52
C THR A 23 -18.41 6.51 -9.08
N CYS A 24 -19.17 7.57 -9.35
CA CYS A 24 -20.50 7.46 -9.96
C CYS A 24 -20.49 7.00 -11.43
N THR A 25 -19.35 7.06 -12.14
CA THR A 25 -19.23 6.57 -13.53
C THR A 25 -18.72 5.13 -13.60
N VAL A 26 -18.15 4.61 -12.52
CA VAL A 26 -17.72 3.21 -12.43
C VAL A 26 -18.97 2.33 -12.32
N GLY A 27 -19.22 1.54 -13.37
CA GLY A 27 -20.26 0.52 -13.35
C GLY A 27 -20.03 -0.48 -12.22
N SER A 28 -21.10 -1.10 -11.72
CA SER A 28 -21.03 -2.10 -10.65
C SER A 28 -20.07 -3.23 -11.04
N SER A 29 -18.86 -3.23 -10.47
CA SER A 29 -17.87 -4.32 -10.58
C SER A 29 -18.26 -5.52 -9.69
N ARG A 30 -19.57 -5.71 -9.48
CA ARG A 30 -20.09 -6.81 -8.67
C ARG A 30 -20.10 -8.06 -9.54
N ASP A 31 -19.06 -8.86 -9.36
CA ASP A 31 -18.98 -10.21 -9.90
C ASP A 31 -20.06 -11.08 -9.23
N GLU A 32 -21.08 -11.47 -9.99
CA GLU A 32 -22.14 -12.36 -9.49
C GLU A 32 -21.63 -13.78 -9.21
N THR A 33 -20.42 -14.08 -9.69
CA THR A 33 -19.68 -15.33 -9.48
C THR A 33 -18.42 -15.12 -8.64
N ALA A 34 -18.47 -14.19 -7.68
CA ALA A 34 -17.34 -13.79 -6.84
C ALA A 34 -16.52 -15.01 -6.36
N THR A 35 -15.25 -15.02 -6.75
CA THR A 35 -14.28 -16.02 -6.31
C THR A 35 -14.09 -15.88 -4.78
N PRO A 36 -13.98 -16.98 -4.02
CA PRO A 36 -13.67 -16.92 -2.59
C PRO A 36 -12.42 -16.07 -2.31
N ILE A 37 -12.39 -15.40 -1.16
CA ILE A 37 -11.26 -14.58 -0.73
C ILE A 37 -9.98 -15.45 -0.71
N ASP A 38 -8.94 -14.97 -1.37
CA ASP A 38 -7.60 -15.55 -1.27
C ASP A 38 -6.95 -15.16 0.06
N TRP A 39 -7.29 -15.93 1.10
CA TRP A 39 -6.76 -15.75 2.44
C TRP A 39 -5.25 -15.97 2.51
N LEU A 40 -4.71 -16.87 1.68
CA LEU A 40 -3.29 -17.19 1.68
C LEU A 40 -2.49 -16.04 1.08
N GLY A 41 -2.91 -15.54 -0.09
CA GLY A 41 -2.28 -14.37 -0.71
C GLY A 41 -2.42 -13.12 0.15
N ALA A 42 -3.59 -12.90 0.77
CA ALA A 42 -3.79 -11.80 1.71
C ALA A 42 -2.83 -11.86 2.91
N ALA A 43 -2.63 -13.04 3.50
CA ALA A 43 -1.69 -13.22 4.60
C ALA A 43 -0.23 -13.02 4.14
N LEU A 44 0.13 -13.51 2.94
CA LEU A 44 1.47 -13.35 2.38
C LEU A 44 1.82 -11.89 2.12
N VAL A 45 0.96 -11.16 1.42
CA VAL A 45 1.22 -9.75 1.10
C VAL A 45 1.20 -8.89 2.37
N GLY A 46 0.27 -9.16 3.30
CA GLY A 46 0.23 -8.47 4.59
C GLY A 46 1.51 -8.66 5.40
N THR A 47 2.01 -9.90 5.44
CA THR A 47 3.26 -10.23 6.15
C THR A 47 4.48 -9.64 5.43
N ALA A 48 4.52 -9.67 4.10
CA ALA A 48 5.58 -9.08 3.30
C ALA A 48 5.76 -7.59 3.63
N ILE A 49 4.64 -6.85 3.65
CA ILE A 49 4.62 -5.42 3.99
C ILE A 49 5.06 -5.21 5.44
N ALA A 50 4.49 -5.95 6.39
CA ALA A 50 4.80 -5.77 7.81
C ALA A 50 6.29 -5.98 8.11
N VAL A 51 6.90 -7.05 7.58
CA VAL A 51 8.32 -7.36 7.78
C VAL A 51 9.21 -6.35 7.08
N PHE A 52 8.85 -5.90 5.87
CA PHE A 52 9.62 -4.87 5.17
C PHE A 52 9.60 -3.53 5.92
N VAL A 53 8.42 -3.10 6.37
CA VAL A 53 8.24 -1.86 7.15
C VAL A 53 9.00 -1.95 8.47
N LEU A 54 9.00 -3.10 9.13
CA LEU A 54 9.81 -3.33 10.34
C LEU A 54 11.30 -3.07 10.08
N GLY A 55 11.84 -3.57 8.96
CA GLY A 55 13.22 -3.30 8.55
C GLY A 55 13.50 -1.81 8.38
N VAL A 56 12.59 -1.08 7.72
CA VAL A 56 12.72 0.38 7.51
C VAL A 56 12.66 1.15 8.84
N VAL A 57 11.77 0.76 9.75
CA VAL A 57 11.60 1.40 11.08
C VAL A 57 12.81 1.16 11.98
N GLU A 58 13.47 0.01 11.85
CA GLU A 58 14.66 -0.35 12.65
C GLU A 58 15.99 0.14 12.02
N ALA A 59 15.96 0.63 10.77
CA ALA A 59 17.15 1.16 10.11
C ALA A 59 17.78 2.38 10.81
N PRO A 60 17.01 3.35 11.37
CA PRO A 60 17.57 4.47 12.12
C PRO A 60 18.21 4.07 13.46
N THR A 61 17.74 2.99 14.09
CA THR A 61 18.20 2.54 15.42
C THR A 61 19.38 1.58 15.31
N ARG A 62 19.33 0.61 14.38
CA ARG A 62 20.36 -0.43 14.20
C ARG A 62 21.35 -0.11 13.08
N GLY A 63 21.00 0.79 12.18
CA GLY A 63 21.77 1.11 10.99
C GLY A 63 21.35 0.27 9.78
N TRP A 64 21.52 0.83 8.58
CA TRP A 64 21.10 0.22 7.32
C TRP A 64 21.88 -1.06 6.93
N THR A 65 23.06 -1.27 7.52
CA THR A 65 23.90 -2.44 7.26
C THR A 65 23.73 -3.54 8.30
N ASP A 66 22.83 -3.37 9.27
CA ASP A 66 22.55 -4.38 10.28
C ASP A 66 21.88 -5.61 9.64
N VAL A 67 22.31 -6.81 10.07
CA VAL A 67 21.83 -8.09 9.53
C VAL A 67 20.32 -8.25 9.71
N VAL A 68 19.74 -7.72 10.80
CA VAL A 68 18.31 -7.77 11.06
C VAL A 68 17.55 -6.88 10.08
N VAL A 69 18.04 -5.67 9.81
CA VAL A 69 17.43 -4.72 8.87
C VAL A 69 17.43 -5.29 7.45
N LEU A 70 18.59 -5.75 6.99
CA LEU A 70 18.74 -6.38 5.67
C LEU A 70 17.92 -7.67 5.57
N GLY A 71 17.88 -8.47 6.65
CA GLY A 71 17.08 -9.69 6.73
C GLY A 71 15.58 -9.40 6.61
N CYS A 72 15.07 -8.39 7.30
CA CYS A 72 13.68 -7.95 7.19
C CYS A 72 13.35 -7.43 5.79
N MET A 73 14.19 -6.59 5.20
CA MET A 73 13.98 -6.08 3.84
C MET A 73 13.99 -7.22 2.81
N GLY A 74 14.97 -8.12 2.89
CA GLY A 74 15.07 -9.28 2.01
C GLY A 74 13.90 -10.25 2.17
N ALA A 75 13.51 -10.57 3.40
CA ALA A 75 12.37 -11.44 3.69
C ALA A 75 11.06 -10.85 3.16
N GLY A 76 10.85 -9.54 3.30
CA GLY A 76 9.68 -8.86 2.74
C GLY A 76 9.61 -8.99 1.22
N VAL A 77 10.74 -8.81 0.52
CA VAL A 77 10.81 -9.00 -0.94
C VAL A 77 10.53 -10.46 -1.33
N VAL A 78 11.11 -11.43 -0.62
CA VAL A 78 10.86 -12.86 -0.89
C VAL A 78 9.38 -13.21 -0.72
N LEU A 79 8.74 -12.74 0.35
CA LEU A 79 7.31 -12.97 0.58
C LEU A 79 6.44 -12.32 -0.50
N ALA A 80 6.80 -11.13 -0.98
CA ALA A 80 6.11 -10.48 -2.09
C ALA A 80 6.28 -11.24 -3.42
N VAL A 81 7.47 -11.80 -3.68
CA VAL A 81 7.69 -12.66 -4.85
C VAL A 81 6.89 -13.95 -4.73
N LEU A 82 6.83 -14.59 -3.56
CA LEU A 82 6.00 -15.76 -3.32
C LEU A 82 4.52 -15.46 -3.56
N PHE A 83 4.03 -14.32 -3.08
CA PHE A 83 2.67 -13.85 -3.37
C PHE A 83 2.42 -13.69 -4.87
N ALA A 84 3.37 -13.14 -5.63
CA ALA A 84 3.22 -12.95 -7.07
C ALA A 84 3.28 -14.25 -7.90
N LEU A 85 3.86 -15.33 -7.33
CA LEU A 85 3.99 -16.62 -7.98
C LEU A 85 2.87 -17.62 -7.62
N LEU A 86 2.13 -17.35 -6.55
CA LEU A 86 0.98 -18.14 -6.09
C LEU A 86 -0.31 -17.67 -6.77
#